data_AF-A0A923QIZ7-F1
#
_entry.id   AF-A0A923QIZ7-F1
#
_cell.length_a   1.000
_cell.length_b   1.000
_cell.length_c   1.000
_cell.angle_alpha   90.00
_cell.angle_beta   90.00
_cell.angle_gamma   90.00
#
_symmetry.space_group_name_H-M   'P 1'
#
loop_
_entity.id
_entity.type
_entity.pdbx_description
1 polymer ?
#
loop_
_entity_poly.entity_id
_entity_poly.type
_entity_poly.pdbx_seq_one_letter_code
_entity_poly.pdbx_strand_id
1 'polypeptide(L)'
;MKTATLPSIRVEPEFRSTVESLLGDTETLSQFVENSVRETVARRRNQQDFVARGIESLEAAKAGGGYVDAEIVMDKLRARLAAAKKKKRSAAR
;
A
#
# COMPACT_ATOMS: atom_id res chain seq x y z
N MET A 1 21.03 -12.87 11.26
CA MET A 1 22.14 -11.92 10.95
C MET A 1 21.69 -11.03 9.80
N LYS A 2 21.93 -9.70 9.86
CA LYS A 2 21.66 -8.80 8.72
C LYS A 2 22.86 -8.89 7.76
N THR A 3 22.65 -9.36 6.53
CA THR A 3 23.72 -9.73 5.58
C THR A 3 24.08 -8.63 4.58
N ALA A 4 23.32 -7.53 4.54
CA ALA A 4 23.53 -6.42 3.64
C ALA A 4 23.22 -5.09 4.34
N THR A 5 23.91 -4.02 3.95
CA THR A 5 23.75 -2.67 4.48
C THR A 5 23.29 -1.71 3.40
N LEU A 6 22.41 -0.77 3.76
CA LEU A 6 22.14 0.39 2.92
C LEU A 6 23.39 1.28 2.86
N PRO A 7 23.60 2.03 1.76
CA PRO A 7 24.72 2.95 1.66
C PRO A 7 24.62 4.06 2.71
N SER A 8 25.75 4.65 3.08
CA SER A 8 25.79 5.81 3.96
C SER A 8 25.17 7.02 3.26
N ILE A 9 24.11 7.59 3.84
CA ILE A 9 23.40 8.76 3.31
C ILE A 9 23.86 10.00 4.07
N ARG A 10 24.31 11.03 3.34
CA ARG A 10 24.56 12.35 3.92
C ARG A 10 23.24 13.10 4.02
N VAL A 11 22.96 13.65 5.20
CA VAL A 11 21.77 14.43 5.48
C VAL A 11 22.16 15.70 6.22
N GLU A 12 21.29 16.70 6.18
CA GLU A 12 21.46 17.92 6.97
C GLU A 12 21.38 17.61 8.47
N PRO A 13 22.19 18.26 9.32
CA PRO A 13 22.18 18.01 10.76
C PRO A 13 20.81 18.27 11.42
N GLU A 14 20.10 19.31 10.96
CA GLU A 14 18.77 19.65 11.47
C GLU A 14 17.74 18.56 11.15
N PHE A 15 17.77 18.02 9.92
CA PHE A 15 16.92 16.90 9.54
C PHE A 15 17.21 15.67 10.41
N ARG A 16 18.49 15.35 10.64
CA ARG A 16 18.88 14.24 11.52
C ARG A 16 18.33 14.42 12.94
N SER A 17 18.50 15.62 13.53
CA SER A 17 18.01 15.92 14.88
C SER A 17 16.49 15.79 14.97
N THR A 18 15.77 16.21 13.92
CA THR A 18 14.31 16.05 13.84
C THR A 18 13.89 14.58 13.82
N VAL A 19 14.61 13.73 13.08
CA VAL A 19 14.29 12.29 13.06
C VAL A 19 14.57 11.67 14.42
N GLU A 20 15.71 12.00 15.03
CA GLU A 20 16.10 11.47 16.35
C GLU A 20 15.10 11.87 17.46
N SER A 21 14.47 13.05 17.38
CA SER A 21 13.46 13.48 18.37
C SER A 21 12.10 12.79 18.23
N LEU A 22 11.84 12.14 17.09
CA LEU A 22 10.59 11.43 16.79
C LEU A 22 10.67 9.92 17.01
N LEU A 23 11.84 9.40 17.40
CA LEU A 23 12.02 7.96 17.67
C LEU A 23 11.21 7.53 18.88
N GLY A 24 10.65 6.32 18.83
CA GLY A 24 10.06 5.69 20.01
C GLY A 24 11.11 5.30 21.05
N ASP A 25 10.68 5.05 22.29
CA ASP A 25 11.55 4.82 23.47
C ASP A 25 12.63 3.73 23.28
N THR A 26 12.41 2.77 22.39
CA THR A 26 13.35 1.67 22.10
C THR A 26 13.75 1.58 20.63
N GLU A 27 13.41 2.59 19.82
CA GLU A 27 13.69 2.60 18.39
C GLU A 27 15.03 3.28 18.09
N THR A 28 15.86 2.63 17.29
CA THR A 28 17.09 3.24 16.78
C THR A 28 16.86 3.91 15.44
N LEU A 29 17.66 4.94 15.13
CA LEU A 29 17.64 5.62 13.82
C LEU A 29 17.77 4.63 12.65
N SER A 30 18.62 3.60 12.80
CA SER A 30 18.79 2.56 11.78
C SER A 30 17.53 1.70 11.58
N GLN A 31 16.80 1.37 12.65
CA GLN A 31 15.52 0.65 12.55
C GLN A 31 14.46 1.51 11.87
N PHE A 32 14.35 2.78 12.27
CA PHE A 32 13.41 3.73 11.67
C PHE A 32 13.64 3.88 10.16
N VAL A 33 14.90 4.06 9.74
CA VAL A 33 15.27 4.16 8.32
C VAL A 33 15.01 2.85 7.58
N GLU A 34 15.36 1.70 8.16
CA GLU A 34 15.09 0.40 7.56
C GLU A 34 13.59 0.20 7.31
N ASN A 35 12.75 0.48 8.32
CA ASN A 35 11.30 0.36 8.22
C ASN A 35 10.73 1.29 7.14
N SER A 36 11.14 2.56 7.15
CA SER A 36 10.73 3.56 6.16
C SER A 36 11.06 3.14 4.72
N VAL A 37 12.25 2.57 4.51
CA VAL A 37 12.67 2.05 3.20
C VAL A 37 11.83 0.83 2.80
N ARG A 38 11.62 -0.12 3.72
CA ARG A 38 10.81 -1.32 3.46
C ARG A 38 9.38 -0.95 3.06
N GLU A 39 8.76 -0.04 3.79
CA GLU A 39 7.41 0.43 3.46
C GLU A 39 7.37 1.13 2.11
N THR A 40 8.35 1.98 1.81
CA THR A 40 8.42 2.67 0.52
C THR A 40 8.59 1.70 -0.64
N VAL A 41 9.45 0.68 -0.48
CA VAL A 41 9.62 -0.38 -1.46
C VAL A 41 8.31 -1.16 -1.66
N ALA A 42 7.63 -1.53 -0.58
CA ALA A 42 6.36 -2.24 -0.64
C ALA A 42 5.29 -1.41 -1.38
N ARG A 43 5.16 -0.11 -1.04
CA ARG A 43 4.25 0.81 -1.74
C ARG A 43 4.56 0.90 -3.23
N ARG A 44 5.84 1.06 -3.60
CA ARG A 44 6.26 1.15 -5.00
C ARG A 44 5.99 -0.13 -5.79
N ARG A 45 6.28 -1.30 -5.21
CA ARG A 45 5.96 -2.60 -5.83
C ARG A 45 4.46 -2.76 -6.05
N ASN A 46 3.66 -2.53 -5.01
CA ASN A 46 2.21 -2.62 -5.11
C ASN A 46 1.64 -1.68 -6.19
N GLN A 47 2.19 -0.47 -6.33
CA GLN A 47 1.79 0.47 -7.38
C GLN A 47 2.15 -0.05 -8.78
N GLN A 48 3.36 -0.56 -8.97
CA GLN A 48 3.79 -1.14 -10.24
C GLN A 48 2.93 -2.34 -10.63
N ASP A 49 2.68 -3.25 -9.68
CA ASP A 49 1.86 -4.45 -9.90
C ASP A 49 0.39 -4.09 -10.17
N PHE A 50 -0.13 -3.02 -9.56
CA PHE A 50 -1.47 -2.52 -9.84
C PHE A 50 -1.58 -1.98 -11.27
N VAL A 51 -0.60 -1.18 -11.71
CA VAL A 51 -0.56 -0.63 -13.07
C VAL A 51 -0.42 -1.74 -14.10
N ALA A 52 0.49 -2.68 -13.88
CA ALA A 52 0.70 -3.83 -14.78
C ALA A 52 -0.60 -4.63 -14.97
N ARG A 53 -1.27 -5.00 -13.88
CA ARG A 53 -2.56 -5.69 -13.93
C ARG A 53 -3.66 -4.87 -14.62
N GLY A 54 -3.66 -3.55 -14.43
CA GLY A 54 -4.60 -2.65 -15.09
C GLY A 54 -4.42 -2.63 -16.61
N ILE A 55 -3.18 -2.59 -17.08
CA ILE A 55 -2.84 -2.63 -18.51
C ILE A 55 -3.23 -4.00 -19.10
N GLU A 56 -2.86 -5.09 -18.45
CA GLU A 56 -3.23 -6.44 -18.88
C GLU A 56 -4.75 -6.62 -18.98
N SER A 57 -5.49 -6.13 -17.97
CA SER A 57 -6.95 -6.18 -17.98
C SER A 57 -7.56 -5.33 -19.09
N LEU A 58 -6.95 -4.18 -19.42
CA LEU A 58 -7.41 -3.33 -20.51
C LEU A 58 -7.22 -4.03 -21.86
N GLU A 59 -6.06 -4.63 -22.10
CA GLU A 59 -5.79 -5.36 -23.34
C GLU A 59 -6.71 -6.57 -23.49
N ALA A 60 -6.96 -7.31 -22.41
CA ALA A 60 -7.93 -8.41 -22.41
C ALA A 60 -9.37 -7.93 -22.75
N ALA A 61 -9.80 -6.80 -22.17
CA ALA A 61 -11.12 -6.22 -22.44
C ALA A 61 -11.24 -5.74 -23.89
N LYS A 62 -10.18 -5.11 -24.44
CA LYS A 62 -10.13 -4.71 -25.86
C LYS A 62 -10.24 -5.91 -26.79
N ALA A 63 -9.52 -7.00 -26.50
CA ALA A 63 -9.53 -8.20 -27.33
C ALA A 63 -10.86 -8.97 -27.25
N GLY A 64 -11.47 -9.04 -26.07
CA GLY A 64 -12.69 -9.82 -25.81
C GLY A 64 -13.99 -9.03 -25.88
N GLY A 65 -13.95 -7.70 -25.99
CA GLY A 65 -15.13 -6.83 -25.91
C GLY A 65 -15.84 -6.82 -24.55
N GLY A 66 -15.21 -7.36 -23.50
CA GLY A 66 -15.80 -7.62 -22.18
C GLY A 66 -15.86 -6.38 -21.28
N TYR A 67 -16.60 -5.35 -21.69
CA TYR A 67 -16.87 -4.17 -20.87
C TYR A 67 -18.14 -4.34 -20.05
N VAL A 68 -18.22 -3.64 -18.91
CA VAL A 68 -19.41 -3.60 -18.05
C VAL A 68 -19.73 -2.15 -17.74
N ASP A 69 -21.00 -1.78 -17.87
CA ASP A 69 -21.45 -0.42 -17.53
C ASP A 69 -21.11 -0.04 -16.09
N ALA A 70 -20.71 1.21 -15.91
CA ALA A 70 -20.25 1.71 -14.63
C ALA A 70 -21.36 1.61 -13.56
N GLU A 71 -22.60 1.88 -13.93
CA GLU A 71 -23.77 1.76 -13.05
C GLU A 71 -23.92 0.34 -12.50
N ILE A 72 -23.78 -0.68 -13.36
CA ILE A 72 -23.86 -2.09 -12.98
C ILE A 72 -22.74 -2.44 -11.99
N VAL A 73 -21.52 -1.95 -12.22
CA VAL A 73 -20.40 -2.16 -11.29
C VAL A 73 -20.68 -1.51 -9.93
N MET A 74 -21.11 -0.25 -9.94
CA MET A 74 -21.38 0.51 -8.71
C MET A 74 -22.50 -0.11 -7.88
N ASP A 75 -23.55 -0.60 -8.51
CA ASP A 75 -24.66 -1.25 -7.81
C ASP A 75 -24.25 -2.58 -7.17
N LYS A 76 -23.45 -3.39 -7.87
CA LYS A 76 -22.87 -4.62 -7.31
C LYS A 76 -21.97 -4.32 -6.11
N LEU A 77 -21.15 -3.27 -6.17
CA LEU A 77 -20.28 -2.87 -5.06
C LEU A 77 -21.08 -2.37 -3.85
N ARG A 78 -22.12 -1.55 -4.07
CA ARG A 78 -23.03 -1.10 -3.00
C ARG A 78 -23.73 -2.28 -2.32
N ALA A 79 -24.21 -3.25 -3.09
CA ALA A 79 -24.85 -4.45 -2.56
C ALA A 79 -23.90 -5.29 -1.71
N ARG A 80 -22.67 -5.53 -2.20
CA ARG A 80 -21.62 -6.24 -1.43
C ARG A 80 -21.28 -5.52 -0.13
N LEU A 81 -21.16 -4.19 -0.16
CA LEU A 81 -20.90 -3.38 1.03
C LEU A 81 -22.05 -3.47 2.05
N ALA A 82 -23.30 -3.39 1.59
CA ALA A 82 -24.48 -3.53 2.46
C ALA A 82 -24.53 -4.89 3.15
N ALA A 83 -24.25 -5.97 2.40
CA ALA A 83 -24.18 -7.33 2.95
C ALA A 83 -23.06 -7.47 4.00
N ALA A 84 -21.86 -6.94 3.71
CA ALA A 84 -20.74 -6.97 4.65
C ALA A 84 -21.06 -6.21 5.95
N LYS A 85 -21.70 -5.04 5.85
CA LYS A 85 -22.16 -4.26 7.01
C LYS A 85 -23.18 -5.03 7.86
N LYS A 86 -24.14 -5.70 7.21
CA LYS A 86 -25.15 -6.53 7.92
C LYS A 86 -24.48 -7.69 8.67
N LYS A 87 -23.55 -8.40 8.03
CA LYS A 87 -22.78 -9.50 8.65
C LYS A 87 -21.96 -9.03 9.85
N LYS A 88 -21.30 -7.87 9.76
CA LYS A 88 -20.56 -7.28 10.88
C LYS A 88 -21.47 -6.95 12.06
N ARG A 89 -22.66 -6.40 11.79
CA ARG A 89 -23.65 -6.07 12.83
C ARG A 89 -24.25 -7.30 13.50
N SER A 90 -24.48 -8.38 12.76
CA SER A 90 -24.99 -9.63 13.34
C SER A 90 -23.94 -10.40 14.14
N ALA A 91 -22.65 -10.25 13.82
CA ALA A 91 -21.56 -10.86 14.57
C ALA A 91 -21.18 -10.09 15.85
N ALA A 92 -21.62 -8.84 15.98
CA ALA A 92 -21.40 -7.99 17.15
C ALA A 92 -22.56 -8.02 18.16
N ARG A 93 -23.54 -8.89 17.94
CA ARG A 93 -24.77 -9.04 18.73
C ARG A 93 -24.87 -10.48 19.23
#